data_AF-A7S7Q2-F1
#
_entry.id   AF-A7S7Q2-F1
#
_cell.length_a   1.000
_cell.length_b   1.000
_cell.length_c   1.000
_cell.angle_alpha   90.00
_cell.angle_beta   90.00
_cell.angle_gamma   90.00
#
_symmetry.space_group_name_H-M   'P 1'
#
loop_
_entity.id
_entity.type
_entity.pdbx_description
1 polymer ?
#
loop_
_entity_poly.entity_id
_entity_poly.type
_entity_poly.pdbx_seq_one_letter_code
_entity_poly.pdbx_strand_id
1 'polypeptide(L)'
;RMCTRLRPETVTAICNLHRHTAIKSLDVEFIHKLSYLMDTVGPADYALRVVHLVRDPRALIDAKVKLDSNENFTMATLRTHAQKLCKNLLLNIKYAVSAPPWLKGRYTLLRYEDLATKPQQIAEQLYQFVGITIAPQVRRYIDRAYREPVVSYSGSSAQPETSSKNLSESVYKWRLRMPYSIVRMVETECYEVMNLLGYKVVDDLEELRTVSIPLID
;
A
#
# COMPACT_ATOMS: atom_id res chain seq x y z
N ARG A 1 17.87 -15.94 -1.40
CA ARG A 1 19.10 -15.11 -1.38
C ARG A 1 18.70 -13.66 -1.19
N MET A 2 19.16 -12.99 -0.13
CA MET A 2 18.97 -11.53 -0.01
C MET A 2 19.96 -10.84 -0.97
N CYS A 3 19.50 -9.83 -1.71
CA CYS A 3 20.38 -9.02 -2.54
C CYS A 3 21.31 -8.18 -1.64
N THR A 4 22.57 -8.02 -2.05
CA THR A 4 23.50 -7.13 -1.38
C THR A 4 23.02 -5.68 -1.50
N ARG A 5 23.13 -4.90 -0.42
CA ARG A 5 22.79 -3.47 -0.45
C ARG A 5 23.69 -2.74 -1.46
N LEU A 6 23.08 -2.07 -2.44
CA LEU A 6 23.80 -1.24 -3.39
C LEU A 6 24.27 0.06 -2.71
N ARG A 7 25.46 0.54 -3.09
CA ARG A 7 25.97 1.84 -2.63
C ARG A 7 25.22 2.98 -3.34
N PRO A 8 25.00 4.14 -2.69
CA PRO A 8 24.27 5.27 -3.28
C PRO A 8 24.82 5.73 -4.64
N GLU A 9 26.14 5.71 -4.83
CA GLU A 9 26.79 6.13 -6.07
C GLU A 9 26.47 5.16 -7.21
N THR A 10 26.46 3.86 -6.91
CA THR A 10 26.10 2.81 -7.88
C THR A 10 24.63 2.93 -8.29
N VAL A 11 23.73 3.18 -7.33
CA VAL A 11 22.31 3.38 -7.63
C VAL A 11 22.12 4.61 -8.51
N THR A 12 22.75 5.73 -8.18
CA THR A 12 22.71 6.96 -8.96
C THR A 12 23.20 6.73 -10.40
N ALA A 13 24.35 6.05 -10.56
CA ALA A 13 24.90 5.76 -11.88
C ALA A 13 23.95 4.92 -12.73
N ILE A 14 23.30 3.88 -12.15
CA ILE A 14 22.34 3.04 -12.85
C ILE A 14 21.07 3.82 -13.20
N CYS A 15 20.51 4.58 -12.27
CA CYS A 15 19.30 5.38 -12.50
C CYS A 15 19.49 6.41 -13.62
N ASN A 16 20.68 7.01 -13.73
CA ASN A 16 21.02 7.96 -14.77
C ASN A 16 21.10 7.35 -16.19
N LEU A 17 21.18 6.02 -16.32
CA LEU A 17 21.13 5.33 -17.61
C LEU A 17 19.71 5.20 -18.18
N HIS A 18 18.68 5.53 -17.39
CA HIS A 18 17.29 5.35 -17.77
C HIS A 18 16.53 6.67 -17.76
N ARG A 19 15.65 6.84 -18.75
CA ARG A 19 14.77 8.02 -18.86
C ARG A 19 13.77 8.14 -17.70
N HIS A 20 13.39 7.02 -17.11
CA HIS A 20 12.42 6.96 -16.02
C HIS A 20 12.99 6.13 -14.86
N THR A 21 12.83 6.64 -13.64
CA THR A 21 13.22 5.95 -12.41
C THR A 21 12.00 5.79 -11.53
N ALA A 22 11.78 4.58 -11.01
CA ALA A 22 10.74 4.27 -10.05
C ALA A 22 11.37 3.90 -8.71
N ILE A 23 10.91 4.54 -7.63
CA ILE A 23 11.37 4.26 -6.27
C ILE A 23 10.16 3.75 -5.47
N LYS A 24 10.28 2.55 -4.91
CA LYS A 24 9.32 2.02 -3.94
C LYS A 24 9.91 2.17 -2.55
N SER A 25 9.21 2.88 -1.68
CA SER A 25 9.54 2.99 -0.25
C SER A 25 8.34 2.57 0.58
N LEU A 26 8.59 1.86 1.67
CA LEU A 26 7.59 1.54 2.70
C LEU A 26 7.69 2.51 3.89
N ASP A 27 8.80 3.27 3.98
CA ASP A 27 9.19 4.05 5.16
C ASP A 27 9.17 5.56 4.87
N VAL A 28 8.12 6.05 4.22
CA VAL A 28 7.88 7.49 4.09
C VAL A 28 6.87 7.92 5.14
N GLU A 29 7.36 8.40 6.28
CA GLU A 29 6.49 8.81 7.39
C GLU A 29 5.61 10.01 7.02
N PHE A 30 6.17 10.98 6.27
CA PHE A 30 5.47 12.19 5.88
C PHE A 30 5.72 12.58 4.42
N ILE A 31 4.66 12.66 3.62
CA ILE A 31 4.68 13.04 2.19
C ILE A 31 5.27 14.43 1.98
N HIS A 32 5.06 15.38 2.91
CA HIS A 32 5.61 16.72 2.79
C HIS A 32 7.14 16.72 2.66
N LYS A 33 7.85 15.73 3.23
CA LYS A 33 9.31 15.62 3.12
C LYS A 33 9.78 15.34 1.69
N LEU A 34 8.91 14.86 0.81
CA LEU A 34 9.25 14.70 -0.61
C LEU A 34 9.40 16.06 -1.31
N SER A 35 8.96 17.17 -0.72
CA SER A 35 9.20 18.51 -1.26
C SER A 35 10.69 18.85 -1.33
N TYR A 36 11.52 18.28 -0.45
CA TYR A 36 12.98 18.47 -0.50
C TYR A 36 13.61 17.91 -1.78
N LEU A 37 12.94 17.00 -2.48
CA LEU A 37 13.37 16.50 -3.79
C LEU A 37 12.94 17.42 -4.94
N MET A 38 12.07 18.39 -4.67
CA MET A 38 11.55 19.37 -5.62
C MET A 38 12.16 20.76 -5.46
N ASP A 39 12.78 21.05 -4.32
CA ASP A 39 13.37 22.36 -4.04
C ASP A 39 14.61 22.61 -4.92
N THR A 40 14.46 23.64 -5.75
CA THR A 40 15.22 24.01 -6.95
C THR A 40 16.63 24.56 -6.69
N VAL A 41 17.31 24.14 -5.62
CA VAL A 41 18.71 24.55 -5.34
C VAL A 41 19.72 23.54 -5.91
N GLY A 42 19.27 22.37 -6.32
CA GLY A 42 20.08 21.38 -7.04
C GLY A 42 19.89 21.44 -8.56
N PRO A 43 20.85 20.93 -9.36
CA PRO A 43 20.81 20.96 -10.83
C PRO A 43 19.75 20.05 -11.47
N ALA A 44 18.87 19.41 -10.68
CA ALA A 44 17.90 18.43 -11.16
C ALA A 44 16.48 18.83 -10.75
N ASP A 45 15.71 19.33 -11.70
CA ASP A 45 14.24 19.29 -11.63
C ASP A 45 13.82 17.84 -11.88
N TYR A 46 13.77 17.05 -10.81
CA TYR A 46 13.15 15.74 -10.89
C TYR A 46 11.67 15.98 -11.16
N ALA A 47 11.17 15.62 -12.34
CA ALA A 47 9.75 15.61 -12.66
C ALA A 47 9.01 14.54 -11.83
N LEU A 48 9.04 14.69 -10.51
CA LEU A 48 8.58 13.73 -9.51
C LEU A 48 7.06 13.62 -9.59
N ARG A 49 6.59 12.38 -9.58
CA ARG A 49 5.18 12.03 -9.40
C ARG A 49 5.07 11.04 -8.26
N VAL A 50 4.08 11.24 -7.40
CA VAL A 50 3.87 10.47 -6.18
C VAL A 50 2.62 9.62 -6.34
N VAL A 51 2.79 8.31 -6.23
CA VAL A 51 1.70 7.33 -6.10
C VAL A 51 1.63 6.92 -4.64
N HIS A 52 0.61 7.39 -3.93
CA HIS A 52 0.40 7.04 -2.52
C HIS A 52 -0.53 5.83 -2.43
N LEU A 53 0.07 4.66 -2.22
CA LEU A 53 -0.67 3.42 -2.00
C LEU A 53 -1.10 3.34 -0.53
N VAL A 54 -2.41 3.40 -0.28
CA VAL A 54 -3.02 3.19 1.03
C VAL A 54 -3.72 1.83 1.09
N ARG A 55 -4.04 1.38 2.31
CA ARG A 55 -4.70 0.10 2.56
C ARG A 55 -5.66 0.24 3.73
N ASP A 56 -6.66 -0.63 3.81
CA ASP A 56 -7.57 -0.73 4.95
C ASP A 56 -6.77 -0.82 6.29
N PRO A 57 -6.96 0.11 7.23
CA PRO A 57 -6.28 0.08 8.53
C PRO A 57 -6.47 -1.23 9.30
N ARG A 58 -7.61 -1.90 9.17
CA ARG A 58 -7.88 -3.21 9.80
C ARG A 58 -6.93 -4.27 9.23
N ALA A 59 -6.73 -4.27 7.91
CA ALA A 59 -5.79 -5.17 7.25
C ALA A 59 -4.33 -4.89 7.64
N LEU A 60 -3.97 -3.62 7.89
CA LEU A 60 -2.63 -3.23 8.32
C LEU A 60 -2.34 -3.67 9.77
N ILE A 61 -3.31 -3.48 10.68
CA ILE A 61 -3.19 -3.93 12.07
C ILE A 61 -3.09 -5.45 12.15
N ASP A 62 -3.91 -6.17 11.37
CA ASP A 62 -3.79 -7.61 11.28
C ASP A 62 -2.39 -8.06 10.81
N ALA A 63 -1.85 -7.41 9.77
CA ALA A 63 -0.53 -7.74 9.26
C ALA A 63 0.56 -7.53 10.32
N LYS A 64 0.46 -6.46 11.13
CA LYS A 64 1.36 -6.22 12.27
C LYS A 64 1.27 -7.34 13.30
N VAL A 65 0.05 -7.71 13.72
CA VAL A 65 -0.16 -8.82 14.69
C VAL A 65 0.45 -10.12 14.21
N LYS A 66 0.41 -10.38 12.89
CA LYS A 66 1.01 -11.59 12.30
C LYS A 66 2.54 -11.55 12.23
N LEU A 67 3.11 -10.42 11.83
CA LEU A 67 4.56 -10.29 11.68
C LEU A 67 5.27 -10.42 13.02
N ASP A 68 4.65 -9.90 14.08
CA ASP A 68 5.20 -9.97 15.43
C ASP A 68 4.43 -10.99 16.27
N SER A 69 4.24 -12.20 15.72
CA SER A 69 3.55 -13.31 16.43
C SER A 69 4.24 -13.72 17.73
N ASN A 70 5.48 -13.26 17.96
CA ASN A 70 6.24 -13.45 19.19
C ASN A 70 6.03 -12.32 20.21
N GLU A 71 5.36 -11.23 19.83
CA GLU A 71 4.94 -10.16 20.74
C GLU A 71 3.52 -10.41 21.24
N ASN A 72 3.34 -10.45 22.56
CA ASN A 72 2.01 -10.44 23.17
C ASN A 72 1.42 -9.03 23.05
N PHE A 73 0.72 -8.77 21.95
CA PHE A 73 -0.04 -7.53 21.80
C PHE A 73 -1.20 -7.46 22.79
N THR A 74 -1.12 -6.52 23.74
CA THR A 74 -2.29 -6.15 24.54
C THR A 74 -3.24 -5.27 23.72
N MET A 75 -4.52 -5.23 24.10
CA MET A 75 -5.49 -4.30 23.50
C MET A 75 -5.03 -2.83 23.58
N ALA A 76 -4.36 -2.45 24.68
CA ALA A 76 -3.81 -1.10 24.84
C ALA A 76 -2.69 -0.83 23.83
N THR A 77 -1.77 -1.78 23.65
CA THR A 77 -0.69 -1.68 22.67
C THR A 77 -1.26 -1.55 21.25
N LEU A 78 -2.23 -2.39 20.87
CA LEU A 78 -2.86 -2.33 19.55
C LEU A 78 -3.59 -1.01 19.32
N ARG A 79 -4.28 -0.49 20.34
CA ARG A 79 -4.93 0.82 20.27
C ARG A 79 -3.94 1.93 19.97
N THR A 80 -2.82 2.00 20.69
CA THR A 80 -1.77 3.00 20.43
C THR A 80 -1.21 2.89 19.00
N HIS A 81 -1.04 1.66 18.50
CA HIS A 81 -0.60 1.45 17.12
C HIS A 81 -1.64 1.92 16.10
N ALA A 82 -2.91 1.58 16.29
CA ALA A 82 -4.01 2.02 15.42
C ALA A 82 -4.11 3.55 15.40
N GLN A 83 -4.06 4.21 16.56
CA GLN A 83 -4.05 5.66 16.68
C GLN A 83 -2.91 6.30 15.90
N LYS A 84 -1.67 5.82 16.10
CA LYS A 84 -0.50 6.35 15.39
C LYS A 84 -0.61 6.15 13.88
N LEU A 85 -0.99 4.94 13.45
CA LEU A 85 -1.15 4.58 12.05
C LEU A 85 -2.20 5.47 11.38
N CYS A 86 -3.37 5.60 11.99
CA CYS A 86 -4.50 6.31 11.40
C CYS A 86 -4.31 7.83 11.43
N LYS A 87 -3.68 8.37 12.49
CA LYS A 87 -3.23 9.76 12.53
C LYS A 87 -2.23 10.06 11.40
N ASN A 88 -1.24 9.20 11.20
CA ASN A 88 -0.24 9.39 10.15
C ASN A 88 -0.85 9.29 8.74
N LEU A 89 -1.72 8.30 8.49
CA LEU A 89 -2.45 8.21 7.22
C LEU A 89 -3.26 9.48 6.96
N LEU A 90 -4.06 9.93 7.95
CA LEU A 90 -4.90 11.10 7.84
C LEU A 90 -4.10 12.38 7.56
N LEU A 91 -3.00 12.60 8.29
CA LEU A 91 -2.12 13.75 8.08
C LEU A 91 -1.53 13.77 6.67
N ASN A 92 -1.06 12.63 6.19
CA ASN A 92 -0.49 12.50 4.86
C ASN A 92 -1.52 12.74 3.75
N ILE A 93 -2.72 12.17 3.90
CA ILE A 93 -3.78 12.36 2.92
C ILE A 93 -4.27 13.81 2.92
N LYS A 94 -4.53 14.41 4.09
CA LYS A 94 -4.93 15.82 4.19
C LYS A 94 -3.89 16.76 3.59
N TYR A 95 -2.60 16.52 3.83
CA TYR A 95 -1.52 17.29 3.22
C TYR A 95 -1.50 17.15 1.69
N ALA A 96 -1.70 15.94 1.17
CA ALA A 96 -1.70 15.74 -0.28
C ALA A 96 -2.94 16.35 -0.95
N VAL A 97 -4.11 16.23 -0.31
CA VAL A 97 -5.39 16.78 -0.77
C VAL A 97 -5.40 18.31 -0.75
N SER A 98 -4.68 18.95 0.19
CA SER A 98 -4.50 20.41 0.16
C SER A 98 -3.72 20.90 -1.06
N ALA A 99 -3.17 19.98 -1.86
CA ALA A 99 -2.54 20.22 -3.15
C ALA A 99 -1.50 21.34 -3.12
N PRO A 100 -0.45 21.22 -2.28
CA PRO A 100 0.61 22.22 -2.22
C PRO A 100 1.25 22.40 -3.62
N PRO A 101 1.80 23.58 -3.93
CA PRO A 101 2.24 23.92 -5.29
C PRO A 101 3.14 22.87 -5.95
N TRP A 102 4.06 22.27 -5.20
CA TRP A 102 4.98 21.25 -5.71
C TRP A 102 4.30 19.92 -6.07
N LEU A 103 3.16 19.61 -5.43
CA LEU A 103 2.45 18.34 -5.53
C LEU A 103 1.23 18.39 -6.46
N LYS A 104 0.74 19.60 -6.78
CA LYS A 104 -0.42 19.82 -7.64
C LYS A 104 -0.22 19.18 -9.01
N GLY A 105 -1.13 18.26 -9.38
CA GLY A 105 -1.06 17.49 -10.64
C GLY A 105 0.03 16.41 -10.67
N ARG A 106 0.76 16.20 -9.56
CA ARG A 106 1.84 15.22 -9.43
C ARG A 106 1.55 14.16 -8.38
N TYR A 107 0.32 14.06 -7.90
CA TYR A 107 -0.10 13.13 -6.87
C TYR A 107 -1.31 12.31 -7.29
N THR A 108 -1.28 11.03 -6.96
CA THR A 108 -2.45 10.16 -7.00
C THR A 108 -2.50 9.29 -5.75
N LEU A 109 -3.70 9.09 -5.22
CA LEU A 109 -3.99 8.23 -4.08
C LEU A 109 -4.67 6.95 -4.60
N LEU A 110 -4.18 5.79 -4.18
CA LEU A 110 -4.67 4.49 -4.65
C LEU A 110 -4.87 3.56 -3.47
N ARG A 111 -6.01 2.86 -3.40
CA ARG A 111 -6.23 1.78 -2.44
C ARG A 111 -5.61 0.47 -2.95
N TYR A 112 -4.97 -0.28 -2.07
CA TYR A 112 -4.45 -1.61 -2.35
C TYR A 112 -5.55 -2.57 -2.84
N GLU A 113 -6.74 -2.42 -2.29
CA GLU A 113 -7.94 -3.17 -2.58
C GLU A 113 -8.38 -2.99 -4.05
N ASP A 114 -8.36 -1.76 -4.55
CA ASP A 114 -8.67 -1.45 -5.96
C ASP A 114 -7.60 -2.01 -6.89
N LEU A 115 -6.32 -1.86 -6.52
CA LEU A 115 -5.19 -2.43 -7.27
C LEU A 115 -5.29 -3.96 -7.37
N ALA A 116 -5.67 -4.61 -6.28
CA ALA A 116 -5.78 -6.07 -6.22
C ALA A 116 -7.01 -6.61 -6.95
N THR A 117 -8.12 -5.84 -7.02
CA THR A 117 -9.35 -6.31 -7.66
C THR A 117 -9.48 -5.89 -9.12
N LYS A 118 -8.86 -4.77 -9.51
CA LYS A 118 -8.93 -4.20 -10.87
C LYS A 118 -7.53 -3.88 -11.43
N PRO A 119 -6.58 -4.83 -11.42
CA PRO A 119 -5.17 -4.53 -11.65
C PRO A 119 -4.85 -3.96 -13.04
N GLN A 120 -5.54 -4.42 -14.10
CA GLN A 120 -5.34 -3.88 -15.46
C GLN A 120 -5.80 -2.42 -15.56
N GLN A 121 -7.00 -2.12 -15.06
CA GLN A 121 -7.56 -0.78 -15.05
C GLN A 121 -6.68 0.18 -14.26
N ILE A 122 -6.27 -0.21 -13.05
CA ILE A 122 -5.40 0.62 -12.20
C ILE A 122 -4.03 0.81 -12.86
N ALA A 123 -3.46 -0.21 -13.50
CA ALA A 123 -2.20 -0.05 -14.22
C ALA A 123 -2.32 0.97 -15.36
N GLU A 124 -3.39 0.92 -16.16
CA GLU A 124 -3.63 1.90 -17.22
C GLU A 124 -3.71 3.33 -16.68
N GLN A 125 -4.47 3.53 -15.59
CA GLN A 125 -4.59 4.83 -14.94
C GLN A 125 -3.25 5.35 -14.40
N LEU A 126 -2.44 4.48 -13.78
CA LEU A 126 -1.12 4.85 -13.27
C LEU A 126 -0.16 5.23 -14.39
N TYR A 127 -0.14 4.47 -15.49
CA TYR A 127 0.70 4.76 -16.66
C TYR A 127 0.31 6.07 -17.33
N GLN A 128 -1.00 6.34 -17.46
CA GLN A 128 -1.51 7.64 -17.92
C GLN A 128 -1.08 8.78 -17.00
N PHE A 129 -1.24 8.60 -15.68
CA PHE A 129 -0.83 9.59 -14.67
C PHE A 129 0.67 9.93 -14.76
N VAL A 130 1.54 8.92 -14.96
CA VAL A 130 2.98 9.15 -15.11
C VAL A 130 3.40 9.56 -16.54
N GLY A 131 2.46 9.61 -17.49
CA GLY A 131 2.74 9.99 -18.87
C GLY A 131 3.63 8.99 -19.61
N ILE A 132 3.53 7.70 -19.29
CA ILE A 132 4.29 6.62 -19.93
C ILE A 132 3.31 5.73 -20.69
N THR A 133 3.60 5.42 -21.96
CA THR A 133 2.82 4.45 -22.72
C THR A 133 3.02 3.06 -22.13
N ILE A 134 1.92 2.42 -21.72
CA ILE A 134 1.96 1.07 -21.17
C ILE A 134 2.26 0.05 -22.26
N ALA A 135 3.33 -0.72 -22.06
CA ALA A 135 3.77 -1.72 -23.02
C ALA A 135 2.89 -2.99 -22.94
N PRO A 136 2.62 -3.68 -24.06
CA PRO A 136 1.84 -4.93 -24.07
C PRO A 136 2.40 -6.02 -23.14
N GLN A 137 3.71 -6.00 -22.89
CA GLN A 137 4.41 -6.89 -21.95
C GLN A 137 3.92 -6.68 -20.51
N VAL A 138 3.63 -5.44 -20.11
CA VAL A 138 3.13 -5.11 -18.77
C VAL A 138 1.73 -5.69 -18.57
N ARG A 139 0.86 -5.54 -19.58
CA ARG A 139 -0.49 -6.14 -19.57
C ARG A 139 -0.43 -7.66 -19.39
N ARG A 140 0.38 -8.33 -20.22
CA ARG A 140 0.57 -9.78 -20.13
C ARG A 140 1.17 -10.21 -18.80
N TYR A 141 2.10 -9.44 -18.24
CA TYR A 141 2.67 -9.69 -16.92
C TYR A 141 1.60 -9.61 -15.83
N ILE A 142 0.76 -8.57 -15.85
CA ILE A 142 -0.35 -8.42 -14.90
C ILE A 142 -1.34 -9.58 -15.05
N ASP A 143 -1.76 -9.92 -16.27
CA ASP A 143 -2.67 -11.04 -16.49
C ASP A 143 -2.10 -12.36 -15.94
N ARG A 144 -0.82 -12.61 -16.18
CA ARG A 144 -0.15 -13.81 -15.65
C ARG A 144 -0.09 -13.80 -14.14
N ALA A 145 0.35 -12.69 -13.54
CA ALA A 145 0.51 -12.55 -12.10
C ALA A 145 -0.79 -12.74 -11.30
N TYR A 146 -1.95 -12.50 -11.94
CA TYR A 146 -3.27 -12.65 -11.32
C TYR A 146 -4.00 -13.96 -11.71
N ARG A 147 -3.53 -14.68 -12.73
CA ARG A 147 -4.10 -15.99 -13.14
C ARG A 147 -3.31 -17.19 -12.61
N GLU A 148 -2.00 -17.04 -12.45
CA GLU A 148 -1.11 -18.13 -12.05
C GLU A 148 -0.76 -18.05 -10.55
N PRO A 149 -0.76 -19.18 -9.81
CA PRO A 149 -0.27 -19.20 -8.45
C PRO A 149 1.20 -18.77 -8.42
N VAL A 150 1.51 -17.70 -7.68
CA VAL A 150 2.89 -17.25 -7.48
C VAL A 150 3.60 -18.23 -6.55
N VAL A 151 4.58 -18.95 -7.08
CA VAL A 151 5.54 -19.72 -6.28
C VAL A 151 6.52 -18.73 -5.65
N SER A 152 6.36 -18.46 -4.35
CA SER A 152 7.34 -17.67 -3.60
C SER A 152 8.32 -18.59 -2.89
N TYR A 153 9.60 -18.50 -3.22
CA TYR A 153 10.68 -19.17 -2.49
C TYR A 153 11.11 -18.30 -1.29
N SER A 154 10.60 -18.59 -0.10
CA SER A 154 11.07 -17.97 1.15
C SER A 154 12.23 -18.76 1.76
N GLY A 155 13.47 -18.39 1.45
CA GLY A 155 14.66 -18.87 2.18
C GLY A 155 14.98 -20.37 2.03
N SER A 156 16.21 -20.74 2.33
CA SER A 156 16.85 -22.00 1.93
C SER A 156 16.39 -23.28 2.67
N SER A 157 15.21 -23.30 3.30
CA SER A 157 14.72 -24.50 4.01
C SER A 157 13.21 -24.51 4.31
N ALA A 158 12.41 -23.63 3.71
CA ALA A 158 10.96 -23.74 3.80
C ALA A 158 10.42 -24.46 2.55
N GLN A 159 9.52 -25.43 2.75
CA GLN A 159 8.81 -26.10 1.65
C GLN A 159 8.17 -25.05 0.72
N PRO A 160 8.08 -25.32 -0.59
CA PRO A 160 7.40 -24.42 -1.51
C PRO A 160 5.93 -24.29 -1.11
N GLU A 161 5.58 -23.16 -0.47
CA GLU A 161 4.17 -22.83 -0.24
C GLU A 161 3.57 -22.43 -1.59
N THR A 162 2.85 -23.38 -2.20
CA THR A 162 1.94 -23.12 -3.30
C THR A 162 0.72 -22.39 -2.75
N SER A 163 0.85 -21.08 -2.53
CA SER A 163 -0.32 -20.27 -2.26
C SER A 163 -0.93 -19.88 -3.60
N SER A 164 -2.01 -20.55 -4.01
CA SER A 164 -2.96 -20.03 -4.98
C SER A 164 -3.64 -18.78 -4.41
N LYS A 165 -2.87 -17.70 -4.26
CA LYS A 165 -3.42 -16.41 -3.87
C LYS A 165 -4.00 -15.81 -5.14
N ASN A 166 -5.29 -16.05 -5.38
CA ASN A 166 -6.11 -15.00 -5.98
C ASN A 166 -5.83 -13.74 -5.15
N LEU A 167 -5.05 -12.80 -5.71
CA LEU A 167 -4.61 -11.59 -5.00
C LEU A 167 -5.83 -10.86 -4.42
N SER A 168 -6.95 -10.89 -5.14
CA SER A 168 -8.27 -10.44 -4.72
C SER A 168 -8.80 -11.12 -3.45
N GLU A 169 -8.69 -12.44 -3.31
CA GLU A 169 -9.11 -13.15 -2.10
C GLU A 169 -8.22 -12.81 -0.90
N SER A 170 -6.94 -12.51 -1.15
CA SER A 170 -5.99 -12.15 -0.10
C SER A 170 -6.35 -10.84 0.62
N VAL A 171 -7.04 -9.93 -0.09
CA VAL A 171 -7.47 -8.63 0.43
C VAL A 171 -8.38 -8.78 1.63
N TYR A 172 -9.30 -9.74 1.60
CA TYR A 172 -10.33 -9.90 2.61
C TYR A 172 -9.97 -10.88 3.73
N LYS A 173 -8.80 -11.54 3.68
CA LYS A 173 -8.43 -12.58 4.68
C LYS A 173 -8.37 -12.08 6.12
N TRP A 174 -8.16 -10.79 6.37
CA TRP A 174 -8.20 -10.21 7.72
C TRP A 174 -9.60 -10.35 8.34
N ARG A 175 -10.66 -10.28 7.51
CA ARG A 175 -12.06 -10.39 7.93
C ARG A 175 -12.42 -11.74 8.51
N LEU A 176 -11.67 -12.80 8.24
CA LEU A 176 -11.95 -14.14 8.76
C LEU A 176 -11.19 -14.47 10.04
N ARG A 177 -10.08 -13.78 10.30
CA ARG A 177 -9.12 -14.14 11.35
C ARG A 177 -9.05 -13.16 12.50
N MET A 178 -9.30 -11.87 12.25
CA MET A 178 -9.27 -10.88 13.32
C MET A 178 -10.43 -11.10 14.29
N PRO A 179 -10.18 -11.06 15.61
CA PRO A 179 -11.24 -10.96 16.61
C PRO A 179 -12.09 -9.70 16.38
N TYR A 180 -13.41 -9.83 16.53
CA TYR A 180 -14.36 -8.72 16.33
C TYR A 180 -14.04 -7.50 17.21
N SER A 181 -13.65 -7.74 18.47
CA SER A 181 -13.27 -6.68 19.41
C SER A 181 -12.07 -5.85 18.93
N ILE A 182 -11.10 -6.47 18.25
CA ILE A 182 -9.95 -5.75 17.68
C ILE A 182 -10.42 -4.94 16.46
N VAL A 183 -11.27 -5.52 15.60
CA VAL A 183 -11.84 -4.81 14.44
C VAL A 183 -12.58 -3.55 14.89
N ARG A 184 -13.48 -3.68 15.87
CA ARG A 184 -14.23 -2.53 16.43
C ARG A 184 -13.34 -1.48 17.05
N MET A 185 -12.27 -1.90 17.72
CA MET A 185 -11.27 -0.96 18.24
C MET A 185 -10.62 -0.19 17.09
N VAL A 186 -10.13 -0.87 16.06
CA VAL A 186 -9.51 -0.20 14.90
C VAL A 186 -10.49 0.73 14.21
N GLU A 187 -11.73 0.32 13.98
CA GLU A 187 -12.78 1.15 13.37
C GLU A 187 -13.06 2.42 14.19
N THR A 188 -13.02 2.31 15.52
CA THR A 188 -13.20 3.46 16.41
C THR A 188 -12.03 4.44 16.28
N GLU A 189 -10.79 3.95 16.39
CA GLU A 189 -9.59 4.81 16.35
C GLU A 189 -9.31 5.37 14.93
N CYS A 190 -9.78 4.69 13.90
CA CYS A 190 -9.49 4.99 12.49
C CYS A 190 -10.68 5.51 11.70
N TYR A 191 -11.82 5.77 12.36
CA TYR A 191 -13.08 6.13 11.71
C TYR A 191 -12.91 7.26 10.67
N GLU A 192 -12.24 8.35 11.04
CA GLU A 192 -12.10 9.52 10.16
C GLU A 192 -11.35 9.18 8.86
N VAL A 193 -10.22 8.47 8.95
CA VAL A 193 -9.43 8.12 7.77
C VAL A 193 -10.10 7.01 6.96
N MET A 194 -10.81 6.09 7.63
CA MET A 194 -11.59 5.06 6.95
C MET A 194 -12.69 5.68 6.11
N ASN A 195 -13.47 6.58 6.70
CA ASN A 195 -14.53 7.30 6.01
C ASN A 195 -13.98 8.12 4.82
N LEU A 196 -12.85 8.81 5.00
CA LEU A 196 -12.20 9.55 3.93
C LEU A 196 -11.78 8.66 2.75
N LEU A 197 -11.37 7.42 3.03
CA LEU A 197 -10.93 6.43 2.04
C LEU A 197 -12.08 5.57 1.49
N GLY A 198 -13.33 5.80 1.93
CA GLY A 198 -14.49 5.01 1.53
C GLY A 198 -14.49 3.59 2.08
N TYR A 199 -13.87 3.35 3.24
CA TYR A 199 -13.98 2.08 3.96
C TYR A 199 -15.19 2.10 4.91
N LYS A 200 -16.05 1.10 4.78
CA LYS A 200 -17.22 0.93 5.66
C LYS A 200 -16.82 0.24 6.95
N VAL A 201 -17.41 0.69 8.06
CA VAL A 201 -17.39 -0.01 9.34
C VAL A 201 -18.35 -1.20 9.28
N VAL A 202 -18.06 -2.26 10.04
CA VAL A 202 -18.97 -3.40 10.17
C VAL A 202 -19.96 -3.17 11.32
N ASP A 203 -21.21 -3.57 11.12
CA ASP A 203 -22.27 -3.50 12.12
C ASP A 203 -22.15 -4.62 13.15
N ASP A 204 -21.87 -5.84 12.70
CA ASP A 204 -21.77 -7.02 13.54
C ASP A 204 -20.73 -8.05 13.05
N LEU A 205 -20.63 -9.16 13.80
CA LEU A 205 -19.72 -10.25 13.48
C LEU A 205 -20.14 -11.00 12.20
N GLU A 206 -21.43 -11.10 11.92
CA GLU A 206 -21.93 -11.80 10.74
C GLU A 206 -21.54 -11.04 9.47
N GLU A 207 -21.76 -9.73 9.45
CA GLU A 207 -21.31 -8.86 8.37
C GLU A 207 -19.78 -8.92 8.21
N LEU A 208 -19.02 -8.87 9.32
CA LEU A 208 -17.57 -8.99 9.27
C LEU A 208 -17.14 -10.28 8.56
N ARG A 209 -17.74 -11.44 8.88
CA ARG A 209 -17.35 -12.74 8.29
C ARG A 209 -17.90 -12.94 6.88
N THR A 210 -18.92 -12.20 6.46
CA THR A 210 -19.51 -12.32 5.14
C THR A 210 -18.70 -11.54 4.10
N VAL A 211 -17.65 -12.19 3.57
CA VAL A 211 -16.69 -11.57 2.62
C VAL A 211 -17.31 -11.09 1.31
N SER A 212 -18.52 -11.56 0.95
CA SER A 212 -19.28 -11.10 -0.21
C SER A 212 -19.88 -9.71 -0.02
N ILE A 213 -20.05 -9.23 1.23
CA ILE A 213 -20.52 -7.86 1.51
C ILE A 213 -19.35 -6.89 1.31
N PRO A 214 -19.43 -5.92 0.38
CA PRO A 214 -18.35 -4.98 0.14
C PRO A 214 -18.22 -3.97 1.29
N LEU A 215 -17.02 -3.86 1.87
CA LEU A 215 -16.69 -2.85 2.90
C LEU A 215 -15.98 -1.64 2.31
N ILE A 216 -16.19 -1.39 1.02
CA ILE A 216 -15.56 -0.34 0.24
C ILE A 216 -16.65 0.29 -0.63
N ASP A 217 -16.70 1.62 -0.65
CA ASP A 217 -17.49 2.41 -1.61
C ASP A 217 -16.89 2.43 -3.02
#